data_AF-A0A4Q3J933-F1
#
_entry.id   AF-A0A4Q3J933-F1
#
_cell.length_a   1.000
_cell.length_b   1.000
_cell.length_c   1.000
_cell.angle_alpha   90.00
_cell.angle_beta   90.00
_cell.angle_gamma   90.00
#
_symmetry.space_group_name_H-M   'P 1'
#
loop_
_entity.id
_entity.type
_entity.pdbx_description
1 polymer ?
#
loop_
_entity_poly.entity_id
_entity_poly.type
_entity_poly.pdbx_seq_one_letter_code
_entity_poly.pdbx_strand_id
1 'polypeptide(L)' 'MKLLAIGAHPDDIEIYMFGTLAAARARGDEVLLAIATDGAAGG' A
#
# COMPACT_ATOMS: atom_id res chain seq x y z
N MET A 1 -13.49 -7.22 4.72
CA MET A 1 -12.32 -7.57 5.56
C MET A 1 -11.48 -6.30 5.79
N LYS A 2 -10.61 -6.29 6.79
CA LYS A 2 -9.67 -5.20 7.02
C LYS A 2 -8.28 -5.62 6.56
N LEU A 3 -7.64 -4.79 5.74
CA LEU A 3 -6.33 -5.04 5.13
C LEU A 3 -5.40 -3.88 5.48
N LEU A 4 -4.21 -4.20 5.98
CA LEU A 4 -3.13 -3.24 6.19
C LEU A 4 -2.00 -3.59 5.23
N ALA A 5 -1.70 -2.70 4.28
CA ALA A 5 -0.52 -2.79 3.43
C ALA A 5 0.60 -1.94 4.04
N ILE A 6 1.79 -2.52 4.15
CA ILE A 6 2.96 -1.87 4.76
C ILE A 6 4.06 -1.80 3.70
N GLY A 7 4.47 -0.57 3.35
CA GLY A 7 5.60 -0.27 2.49
C GLY A 7 6.76 0.32 3.29
N ALA A 8 7.99 0.10 2.85
CA ALA A 8 9.15 0.75 3.44
C ALA A 8 9.23 2.22 3.01
N HIS A 9 9.00 2.49 1.71
CA HIS A 9 9.10 3.80 1.09
C HIS A 9 7.79 4.23 0.40
N PRO A 10 7.64 5.53 0.09
CA PRO A 10 6.48 6.05 -0.62
C PRO A 10 6.50 5.68 -2.12
N ASP A 11 6.15 4.45 -2.46
CA ASP A 11 5.92 3.92 -3.82
C ASP A 11 5.82 2.39 -3.84
N ASP A 12 6.43 1.71 -2.87
CA ASP A 12 6.46 0.25 -2.77
C ASP A 12 5.07 -0.37 -2.96
N ILE A 13 4.06 0.19 -2.28
CA ILE A 13 2.70 -0.34 -2.32
C ILE A 13 2.09 -0.14 -3.70
N GLU A 14 2.27 1.05 -4.28
CA GLU A 14 1.81 1.45 -5.60
C GLU A 14 2.39 0.54 -6.69
N ILE A 15 3.71 0.29 -6.64
CA ILE A 15 4.45 -0.48 -7.64
C ILE A 15 4.12 -1.97 -7.53
N TYR A 16 4.15 -2.54 -6.33
CA TYR A 16 4.16 -3.99 -6.17
C TYR A 16 2.78 -4.61 -5.96
N MET A 17 1.78 -3.85 -5.49
CA MET A 17 0.52 -4.48 -5.07
C MET A 17 -0.75 -3.62 -5.20
N PHE A 18 -0.69 -2.44 -5.81
CA PHE A 18 -1.86 -1.56 -5.87
C PHE A 18 -3.04 -2.17 -6.62
N GLY A 19 -2.79 -2.94 -7.68
CA GLY A 19 -3.85 -3.65 -8.40
C GLY A 19 -4.64 -4.61 -7.51
N THR A 20 -3.94 -5.35 -6.64
CA THR A 20 -4.58 -6.26 -5.66
C THR A 20 -5.37 -5.49 -4.62
N LEU A 21 -4.81 -4.40 -4.10
CA LEU A 21 -5.49 -3.55 -3.10
C LEU A 21 -6.71 -2.85 -3.70
N ALA A 22 -6.63 -2.39 -4.95
CA ALA A 22 -7.75 -1.81 -5.67
C ALA A 22 -8.87 -2.84 -5.88
N ALA A 23 -8.54 -4.08 -6.24
CA ALA A 23 -9.52 -5.16 -6.35
C ALA A 23 -10.17 -5.49 -4.99
N ALA A 24 -9.41 -5.51 -3.90
CA ALA A 24 -9.95 -5.68 -2.55
C ALA A 24 -10.87 -4.53 -2.16
N ARG A 25 -10.45 -3.28 -2.44
CA ARG A 25 -11.28 -2.10 -2.18
C ARG A 25 -12.57 -2.10 -3.00
N ALA A 26 -12.52 -2.55 -4.25
CA ALA A 26 -13.68 -2.68 -5.14
C ALA A 26 -14.66 -3.76 -4.64
N ARG A 27 -14.15 -4.84 -4.04
CA ARG A 27 -14.97 -5.87 -3.36
C ARG A 27 -15.63 -5.34 -2.07
N GLY A 28 -15.23 -4.18 -1.57
CA GLY A 28 -15.77 -3.56 -0.36
C GLY A 28 -14.91 -3.76 0.89
N ASP A 29 -13.67 -4.22 0.74
CA ASP A 29 -12.74 -4.32 1.87
C ASP A 29 -12.24 -2.94 2.33
N GLU A 30 -12.00 -2.81 3.63
CA GLU A 30 -11.35 -1.66 4.24
C GLU A 30 -9.84 -1.82 4.06
N VAL A 31 -9.20 -0.89 3.36
CA VAL A 31 -7.77 -0.92 3.05
C VAL A 31 -7.11 0.29 3.69
N LEU A 32 -6.10 0.03 4.52
CA LEU A 32 -5.22 1.04 5.11
C LEU A 32 -3.81 0.87 4.57
N LEU A 33 -3.13 1.98 4.31
CA LEU A 33 -1.74 2.00 3.86
C LEU A 33 -0.88 2.58 4.98
N ALA A 34 0.22 1.90 5.32
CA ALA A 34 1.22 2.38 6.25
C ALA A 34 2.58 2.43 5.55
N ILE A 35 3.23 3.60 5.63
CA ILE A 35 4.55 3.83 5.06
C ILE A 35 5.52 3.99 6.23
N ALA A 36 6.57 3.18 6.26
CA ALA A 36 7.50 3.14 7.39
C ALA A 36 8.49 4.31 7.38
N THR A 37 8.90 4.80 6.20
CA THR A 37 9.88 5.87 6.04
C THR A 37 9.49 6.82 4.90
N ASP A 38 10.00 8.05 4.91
CA ASP A 38 9.74 9.03 3.85
C ASP A 38 10.52 8.76 2.54
N GLY A 39 11.39 7.74 2.52
CA GLY A 39 12.21 7.40 1.36
C GLY A 39 13.25 8.45 0.97
N ALA A 40 13.51 9.47 1.79
CA ALA A 40 14.33 10.62 1.41
C ALA A 40 15.80 10.29 1.13
N ALA A 41 16.29 9.15 1.61
CA ALA A 41 17.64 8.66 1.34
C ALA A 41 17.73 7.76 0.10
N GLY A 42 16.60 7.47 -0.55
CA GLY A 42 16.50 6.63 -1.75
C GLY A 42 16.53 7.43 -3.06
N GLY A 43 16.61 6.70 -4.18
CA GLY A 43 16.61 7.21 -5.55
C GLY A 43 16.33 6.10 -6.55
#